data_AF-X6P568-F1
#
_entry.id   AF-X6P568-F1
#
_cell.length_a   1.000
_cell.length_b   1.000
_cell.length_c   1.000
_cell.angle_alpha   90.00
_cell.angle_beta   90.00
_cell.angle_gamma   90.00
#
_symmetry.space_group_name_H-M   'P 1'
#
loop_
_entity.id
_entity.type
_entity.pdbx_description
1 polymer ?
#
loop_
_entity_poly.entity_id
_entity_poly.type
_entity_poly.pdbx_seq_one_letter_code
_entity_poly.pdbx_strand_id
1 'polypeptide(L)'
;MPFKAYVNDKSKVYMIILPELTMEHLQQQILQATQPTHVDDALIAIIGSDGRIIKTDENVIHAFKRDTVFFIAQFQSSFFVYMWHLFILKVILIFNTKKQIENISKADEVVEKKECEKQEILPFCKVNHPLILLTGAIKYEQQQQYLGHVKYDFHLLQTLFQSKFGYQTFNTYNPQDPKTEVLTLNDLNTFILQHCQNLVGDINRNNVAYDGLIFVWCGNGEFGENEDMLITSDNKNKYFKEIQNDFINKTDYFIGKPKIFIKIIYKIPEQTKLIKMNEIIQKTILYNRDTDLFTICTNISKKQTIEDSENSFTEIFCQVMENNINNSLEFILKQVINIVLFDQILKGEIVQTTPITYPEIYLIPNLSKQEIQNRNDEKDSKSEQVIIKKNNISDTLDFKKHWNRNWRKSNAEAAKIVEQMISDNKQGLIIVTYNTSKWKNKNDNFSSIVSLLNNEKEDIKEFGEYIVYVIKRKLIILKKKL
;
A
#
# COMPACT_ATOMS: atom_id res chain seq x y z
N MET A 1 11.03 -7.04 -56.82
CA MET A 1 9.70 -7.43 -56.34
C MET A 1 9.44 -6.67 -55.05
N PRO A 2 8.23 -6.13 -54.82
CA PRO A 2 7.92 -5.43 -53.58
C PRO A 2 7.96 -6.39 -52.38
N PHE A 3 8.46 -5.92 -51.25
CA PHE A 3 8.59 -6.72 -50.03
C PHE A 3 7.33 -6.57 -49.16
N LYS A 4 6.72 -7.68 -48.76
CA LYS A 4 5.48 -7.67 -47.95
C LYS A 4 5.79 -7.97 -46.48
N ALA A 5 5.21 -7.19 -45.58
CA ALA A 5 5.26 -7.46 -44.14
C ALA A 5 3.92 -7.16 -43.48
N TYR A 6 3.74 -7.73 -42.29
CA TYR A 6 2.59 -7.48 -41.42
C TYR A 6 3.05 -6.71 -40.18
N VAL A 7 2.27 -5.72 -39.77
CA VAL A 7 2.57 -4.85 -38.64
C VAL A 7 1.40 -4.91 -37.67
N ASN A 8 1.66 -5.17 -36.40
CA ASN A 8 0.66 -5.11 -35.34
C ASN A 8 0.92 -3.90 -34.44
N ASP A 9 -0.08 -3.01 -34.31
CA ASP A 9 -0.03 -1.83 -33.41
C ASP A 9 -0.61 -2.12 -32.01
N LYS A 10 -0.85 -3.40 -31.70
CA LYS A 10 -1.59 -3.98 -30.55
C LYS A 10 -3.11 -3.97 -30.69
N SER A 11 -3.68 -3.12 -31.53
CA SER A 11 -5.12 -3.06 -31.78
C SER A 11 -5.52 -3.83 -33.05
N LYS A 12 -4.68 -3.75 -34.09
CA LYS A 12 -4.97 -4.28 -35.42
C LYS A 12 -3.68 -4.68 -36.14
N VAL A 13 -3.81 -5.64 -37.05
CA VAL A 13 -2.74 -6.05 -37.96
C VAL A 13 -2.94 -5.39 -39.33
N TYR A 14 -1.90 -4.76 -39.84
CA TYR A 14 -1.85 -4.09 -41.15
C TYR A 14 -0.86 -4.82 -42.05
N MET A 15 -1.19 -4.94 -43.34
CA MET A 15 -0.24 -5.38 -44.35
C MET A 15 0.42 -4.14 -44.96
N ILE A 16 1.75 -4.09 -44.93
CA ILE A 16 2.54 -3.03 -45.55
C ILE A 16 3.37 -3.58 -46.70
N ILE A 17 3.69 -2.70 -47.65
CA ILE A 17 4.52 -3.01 -48.81
C ILE A 17 5.71 -2.06 -48.82
N LEU A 18 6.91 -2.61 -48.73
CA LEU A 18 8.15 -1.84 -48.75
C LEU A 18 8.74 -1.82 -50.17
N PRO A 19 9.05 -0.64 -50.72
CA PRO A 19 9.77 -0.54 -51.99
C PRO A 19 11.24 -0.97 -51.83
N GLU A 20 11.83 -0.67 -50.68
CA GLU A 20 13.22 -0.99 -50.33
C GLU A 20 13.30 -1.43 -48.86
N LEU A 21 14.29 -2.27 -48.53
CA LEU A 21 14.51 -2.80 -47.18
C LEU A 21 15.34 -1.84 -46.32
N THR A 22 14.87 -0.60 -46.17
CA THR A 22 15.49 0.41 -45.30
C THR A 22 14.57 0.76 -44.12
N MET A 23 15.18 1.22 -43.03
CA MET A 23 14.50 1.64 -41.82
C MET A 23 13.57 2.82 -42.07
N GLU A 24 13.97 3.75 -42.94
CA GLU A 24 13.17 4.91 -43.35
C GLU A 24 11.87 4.49 -44.02
N HIS A 25 11.94 3.62 -45.03
CA HIS A 25 10.75 3.10 -45.71
C HIS A 25 9.86 2.29 -44.76
N LEU A 26 10.46 1.54 -43.83
CA LEU A 26 9.70 0.79 -42.83
C LEU A 26 8.91 1.71 -41.90
N GLN A 27 9.55 2.74 -41.35
CA GLN A 27 8.89 3.71 -40.48
C GLN A 27 7.78 4.45 -41.23
N GLN A 28 8.04 4.91 -42.45
CA GLN A 28 7.07 5.64 -43.26
C GLN A 28 5.83 4.78 -43.55
N GLN A 29 6.00 3.51 -43.93
CA GLN A 29 4.89 2.61 -44.23
C GLN A 29 4.10 2.23 -42.98
N ILE A 30 4.78 2.03 -41.84
CA ILE A 30 4.10 1.82 -40.56
C ILE A 30 3.23 3.03 -40.22
N LEU A 31 3.81 4.24 -40.23
CA LEU A 31 3.09 5.48 -39.92
C LEU A 31 1.89 5.71 -40.84
N GLN A 32 2.03 5.45 -42.15
CA GLN A 32 0.91 5.56 -43.10
C GLN A 32 -0.19 4.54 -42.82
N ALA A 33 0.17 3.29 -42.56
CA ALA A 33 -0.80 2.22 -42.31
C ALA A 33 -1.56 2.41 -40.99
N THR A 34 -0.90 2.94 -39.97
CA THR A 34 -1.46 3.13 -38.62
C THR A 34 -2.07 4.51 -38.40
N GLN A 35 -1.94 5.45 -39.35
CA GLN A 35 -2.45 6.81 -39.25
C GLN A 35 -3.91 6.91 -38.78
N PRO A 36 -4.87 6.05 -39.22
CA PRO A 36 -6.25 6.15 -38.77
C PRO A 36 -6.45 5.88 -37.28
N THR A 37 -5.56 5.10 -36.66
CA THR A 37 -5.63 4.69 -35.25
C THR A 37 -4.73 5.56 -34.37
N HIS A 38 -3.67 6.13 -34.95
CA HIS A 38 -2.58 6.81 -34.25
C HIS A 38 -2.26 8.19 -34.87
N VAL A 39 -3.27 9.04 -35.07
CA VAL A 39 -3.15 10.34 -35.76
C VAL A 39 -2.10 11.25 -35.12
N ASP A 40 -2.02 11.27 -33.79
CA ASP A 40 -1.14 12.14 -33.03
C ASP A 40 -0.09 11.38 -32.20
N ASP A 41 0.09 10.08 -32.43
CA ASP A 41 1.01 9.28 -31.62
C ASP A 41 2.39 9.17 -32.28
N ALA A 42 3.46 9.21 -31.48
CA ALA A 42 4.82 9.06 -31.96
C ALA A 42 5.20 7.57 -31.98
N LEU A 43 5.72 7.07 -33.11
CA LEU A 43 6.28 5.72 -33.19
C LEU A 43 7.61 5.65 -32.42
N ILE A 44 7.65 4.85 -31.36
CA ILE A 44 8.80 4.76 -30.44
C ILE A 44 9.71 3.59 -30.77
N ALA A 45 9.12 2.44 -31.09
CA ALA A 45 9.88 1.23 -31.34
C ALA A 45 9.18 0.35 -32.37
N ILE A 46 10.00 -0.36 -33.15
CA ILE A 46 9.57 -1.44 -34.02
C ILE A 46 10.27 -2.69 -33.54
N ILE A 47 9.51 -3.75 -33.26
CA ILE A 47 10.01 -5.01 -32.74
C ILE A 47 9.76 -6.09 -33.78
N GLY A 48 10.79 -6.83 -34.16
CA GLY A 48 10.65 -7.96 -35.07
C GLY A 48 9.95 -9.17 -34.42
N SER A 49 9.54 -10.13 -35.24
CA SER A 49 8.95 -11.40 -34.78
C SER A 49 9.80 -12.21 -33.79
N ASP A 50 11.11 -11.96 -33.72
CA ASP A 50 12.03 -12.58 -32.77
C ASP A 50 12.19 -11.79 -31.45
N GLY A 51 11.38 -10.74 -31.25
CA GLY A 51 11.41 -9.89 -30.07
C GLY A 51 12.54 -8.84 -30.07
N ARG A 52 13.37 -8.78 -31.13
CA ARG A 52 14.47 -7.81 -31.21
C ARG A 52 13.98 -6.47 -31.74
N ILE A 53 14.55 -5.39 -31.22
CA ILE A 53 14.24 -4.02 -31.69
C ILE A 53 14.94 -3.79 -33.04
N ILE A 54 14.17 -3.34 -34.03
CA ILE A 54 14.64 -2.98 -35.36
C ILE A 54 15.05 -1.51 -35.32
N LYS A 55 16.35 -1.21 -35.51
CA LYS A 55 16.88 0.16 -35.46
C LYS A 55 17.68 0.56 -36.69
N THR A 56 18.20 -0.42 -37.44
CA THR A 56 19.05 -0.18 -38.61
C THR A 56 18.53 -0.92 -39.83
N ASP A 57 19.00 -0.52 -41.01
CA ASP A 57 18.67 -1.17 -42.29
C ASP A 57 19.05 -2.66 -42.27
N GLU A 58 20.17 -3.03 -41.65
CA GLU A 58 20.58 -4.43 -41.51
C GLU A 58 19.58 -5.23 -40.68
N ASN A 59 18.95 -4.63 -39.67
CA ASN A 59 17.88 -5.29 -38.91
C ASN A 59 16.66 -5.55 -39.80
N VAL A 60 16.29 -4.58 -40.65
CA VAL A 60 15.19 -4.73 -41.61
C VAL A 60 15.51 -5.85 -42.59
N ILE A 61 16.68 -5.79 -43.24
CA ILE A 61 17.13 -6.83 -44.18
C ILE A 61 17.16 -8.21 -43.52
N HIS A 62 17.65 -8.30 -42.29
CA HIS A 62 17.70 -9.56 -41.56
C HIS A 62 16.30 -10.13 -41.26
N ALA A 63 15.33 -9.27 -40.92
CA ALA A 63 13.95 -9.70 -40.69
C ALA A 63 13.32 -10.32 -41.96
N PHE A 64 13.69 -9.82 -43.14
CA PHE A 64 13.23 -10.30 -44.45
C PHE A 64 13.97 -11.54 -44.99
N LYS A 65 14.90 -12.12 -44.23
CA LYS A 65 15.45 -13.45 -44.56
C LYS A 65 14.48 -14.60 -44.28
N ARG A 66 13.34 -14.31 -43.64
CA ARG A 66 12.26 -15.28 -43.37
C ARG A 66 11.14 -15.11 -44.40
N ASP A 67 10.45 -16.21 -44.71
CA ASP A 67 9.38 -16.24 -45.73
C ASP A 67 8.17 -15.34 -45.37
N THR A 68 7.95 -15.07 -44.08
CA THR A 68 6.92 -14.15 -43.59
C THR A 68 7.49 -13.22 -42.54
N VAL A 69 7.28 -11.92 -42.72
CA VAL A 69 7.83 -10.87 -41.85
C VAL A 69 6.70 -10.24 -41.05
N PHE A 70 6.88 -10.23 -39.73
CA PHE A 70 5.96 -9.63 -38.79
C PHE A 70 6.70 -8.63 -37.88
N PHE A 71 6.09 -7.47 -37.69
CA PHE A 71 6.57 -6.41 -36.81
C PHE A 71 5.51 -6.03 -35.78
N ILE A 72 5.95 -5.61 -34.61
CA ILE A 72 5.12 -4.96 -33.59
C ILE A 72 5.54 -3.49 -33.53
N ALA A 73 4.61 -2.58 -33.81
CA ALA A 73 4.81 -1.15 -33.71
C ALA A 73 4.34 -0.66 -32.34
N GLN A 74 5.18 0.10 -31.64
CA GLN A 74 4.85 0.71 -30.36
C GLN A 74 4.72 2.21 -30.52
N PHE A 75 3.54 2.73 -30.21
CA PHE A 75 3.24 4.16 -30.24
C PHE A 75 3.22 4.72 -28.82
N GLN A 76 3.69 5.95 -28.67
CA GLN A 76 3.50 6.77 -27.47
C GLN A 76 2.54 7.90 -27.81
N SER A 77 1.43 7.96 -27.09
CA SER A 77 0.46 9.00 -27.34
C SER A 77 0.99 10.38 -26.95
N SER A 78 0.86 11.34 -27.86
CA SER A 78 1.24 12.73 -27.62
C SER A 78 0.50 13.35 -26.44
N PHE A 79 -0.69 12.83 -26.10
CA PHE A 79 -1.43 13.22 -24.89
C PHE A 79 -0.57 13.09 -23.62
N PHE A 80 0.27 12.04 -23.53
CA PHE A 80 1.18 11.87 -22.40
C PHE A 80 2.34 12.87 -22.41
N VAL A 81 2.81 13.29 -23.58
CA VAL A 81 3.86 14.32 -23.71
C VAL A 81 3.32 15.68 -23.27
N TYR A 82 2.09 16.03 -23.67
CA TYR A 82 1.41 17.26 -23.22
C TYR A 82 1.13 17.24 -21.72
N MET A 83 0.66 16.11 -21.19
CA MET A 83 0.42 15.95 -19.75
C MET A 83 1.71 15.99 -18.93
N TRP A 84 2.80 15.41 -19.43
CA TRP A 84 4.12 15.50 -18.80
C TRP A 84 4.64 16.93 -18.80
N HIS A 85 4.47 17.67 -19.91
CA HIS A 85 4.81 19.09 -19.97
C HIS A 85 3.96 19.93 -19.00
N LEU A 86 2.66 19.68 -18.91
CA LEU A 86 1.77 20.33 -17.95
C LEU A 86 2.16 20.01 -16.50
N PHE A 87 2.58 18.77 -16.22
CA PHE A 87 3.08 18.38 -14.91
C PHE A 87 4.38 19.08 -14.56
N ILE A 88 5.35 19.15 -15.50
CA ILE A 88 6.59 19.90 -15.33
C ILE A 88 6.29 21.39 -15.10
N LEU A 89 5.38 21.99 -15.87
CA LEU A 89 4.97 23.39 -15.69
C LEU A 89 4.36 23.62 -14.31
N LYS A 90 3.51 22.72 -13.81
CA LYS A 90 2.98 22.78 -12.43
C LYS A 90 4.08 22.67 -11.38
N VAL A 91 5.03 21.74 -11.55
CA VAL A 91 6.16 21.57 -10.63
C VAL A 91 7.03 22.83 -10.61
N ILE A 92 7.33 23.41 -11.77
CA ILE A 92 8.07 24.68 -11.88
C ILE A 92 7.30 25.82 -11.22
N LEU A 93 5.97 25.91 -11.40
CA LEU A 93 5.12 26.90 -10.75
C LEU A 93 5.14 26.76 -9.21
N ILE A 94 5.07 25.52 -8.70
CA ILE A 94 5.18 25.22 -7.26
C ILE A 94 6.57 25.59 -6.73
N PHE A 95 7.63 25.30 -7.49
CA PHE A 95 9.00 25.62 -7.08
C PHE A 95 9.24 27.14 -7.05
N ASN A 96 8.71 27.87 -8.03
CA ASN A 96 8.83 29.33 -8.10
C ASN A 96 8.01 30.03 -7.01
N THR A 97 6.82 29.52 -6.67
CA THR A 97 6.02 30.04 -5.55
C THR A 97 6.69 29.74 -4.21
N LYS A 98 7.28 28.55 -4.02
CA LYS A 98 8.06 28.23 -2.82
C LYS A 98 9.29 29.14 -2.67
N LYS A 99 10.00 29.41 -3.77
CA LYS A 99 11.14 30.35 -3.80
C LYS A 99 10.73 31.80 -3.50
N GLN A 100 9.54 32.24 -3.93
CA GLN A 100 9.02 33.57 -3.57
C GLN A 100 8.65 33.65 -2.07
N ILE A 101 8.03 32.60 -1.51
CA ILE A 101 7.71 32.54 -0.07
C ILE A 101 8.99 32.57 0.78
N GLU A 102 10.03 31.86 0.35
CA GLU A 102 11.32 31.81 1.04
C GLU A 102 12.11 33.13 0.93
N ASN A 103 11.89 33.92 -0.12
CA ASN A 103 12.44 35.27 -0.24
C ASN A 103 11.68 36.30 0.60
N ILE A 104 10.38 36.09 0.84
CA ILE A 104 9.58 36.93 1.74
C ILE A 104 9.93 36.63 3.21
N SER A 105 10.27 35.40 3.55
CA SER A 105 10.71 35.03 4.91
C SER A 105 12.15 35.42 5.23
N LYS A 106 12.96 35.86 4.25
CA LYS A 106 14.36 36.28 4.45
C LYS A 106 14.52 37.80 4.66
N ALA A 107 13.42 38.57 4.70
CA ALA A 107 13.47 40.00 4.98
C ALA A 107 13.48 40.34 6.49
N ASP A 108 13.09 39.40 7.36
CA ASP A 108 13.09 39.56 8.81
C ASP A 108 13.81 38.40 9.51
N GLU A 109 15.13 38.28 9.34
CA GLU A 109 16.04 37.71 10.36
C GLU A 109 17.48 37.69 9.82
N VAL A 110 18.26 38.71 10.17
CA VAL A 110 19.72 38.66 10.12
C VAL A 110 20.23 38.39 11.53
N VAL A 111 20.20 37.13 11.96
CA VAL A 111 21.15 36.59 12.94
C VAL A 111 21.43 35.12 12.61
N GLU A 112 22.72 34.83 12.45
CA GLU A 112 23.33 33.53 12.16
C GLU A 112 22.66 32.31 12.82
N LYS A 113 22.21 31.37 12.00
CA LYS A 113 22.38 29.93 12.23
C LYS A 113 22.52 29.21 10.90
N LYS A 114 23.67 28.59 10.68
CA LYS A 114 23.85 27.53 9.67
C LYS A 114 23.02 26.33 10.11
N GLU A 115 21.75 26.32 9.72
CA GLU A 115 20.93 25.12 9.79
C GLU A 115 21.30 24.20 8.62
N CYS A 116 21.73 23.01 8.99
CA CYS A 116 21.97 21.90 8.08
C CYS A 116 20.61 21.53 7.46
N GLU A 117 20.45 21.73 6.15
CA GLU A 117 19.34 21.19 5.35
C GLU A 117 19.34 19.66 5.46
N LYS A 118 18.74 19.14 6.54
CA LYS A 118 18.41 17.72 6.66
C LYS A 118 17.27 17.49 5.69
N GLN A 119 17.55 16.81 4.58
CA GLN A 119 16.50 16.18 3.77
C GLN A 119 15.54 15.45 4.73
N GLU A 120 14.28 15.85 4.75
CA GLU A 120 13.23 15.13 5.47
C GLU A 120 13.17 13.72 4.88
N ILE A 121 13.78 12.76 5.58
CA ILE A 121 13.68 11.35 5.24
C ILE A 121 12.21 11.00 5.39
N LEU A 122 11.52 10.81 4.27
CA LEU A 122 10.12 10.41 4.26
C LEU A 122 10.01 9.11 5.07
N PRO A 123 9.13 9.04 6.09
CA PRO A 123 9.03 7.85 6.92
C PRO A 123 8.59 6.66 6.06
N PHE A 124 9.36 5.56 6.03
CA PHE A 124 8.93 4.32 5.41
C PHE A 124 8.62 3.25 6.46
N CYS A 125 7.75 2.32 6.09
CA CYS A 125 7.32 1.21 6.92
C CYS A 125 7.61 -0.12 6.22
N LYS A 126 8.19 -1.07 6.95
CA LYS A 126 8.46 -2.44 6.46
C LYS A 126 7.55 -3.40 7.21
N VAL A 127 6.86 -4.27 6.47
CA VAL A 127 5.91 -5.26 6.98
C VAL A 127 6.44 -6.64 6.64
N ASN A 128 6.90 -7.38 7.63
CA ASN A 128 7.58 -8.67 7.47
C ASN A 128 6.72 -9.85 7.93
N HIS A 129 5.81 -9.61 8.89
CA HIS A 129 4.97 -10.63 9.51
C HIS A 129 3.56 -10.06 9.75
N PRO A 130 2.81 -9.69 8.70
CA PRO A 130 1.45 -9.22 8.88
C PRO A 130 0.51 -10.37 9.27
N LEU A 131 -0.54 -10.04 10.04
CA LEU A 131 -1.73 -10.89 10.12
C LEU A 131 -2.52 -10.73 8.83
N ILE A 132 -2.65 -11.79 8.02
CA ILE A 132 -3.44 -11.76 6.78
C ILE A 132 -4.79 -12.45 7.00
N LEU A 133 -5.87 -11.71 6.78
CA LEU A 133 -7.25 -12.22 6.87
C LEU A 133 -7.92 -12.09 5.49
N LEU A 134 -8.14 -13.21 4.79
CA LEU A 134 -8.87 -13.23 3.52
C LEU A 134 -10.33 -13.62 3.79
N THR A 135 -11.24 -12.70 3.52
CA THR A 135 -12.67 -12.83 3.81
C THR A 135 -13.51 -12.53 2.59
N GLY A 136 -14.70 -13.11 2.49
CA GLY A 136 -15.54 -12.96 1.31
C GLY A 136 -16.65 -13.99 1.21
N ALA A 137 -17.65 -13.68 0.38
CA ALA A 137 -18.80 -14.53 0.12
C ALA A 137 -18.93 -14.80 -1.38
N ILE A 138 -19.07 -16.08 -1.73
CA ILE A 138 -19.14 -16.57 -3.12
C ILE A 138 -20.59 -16.84 -3.51
N LYS A 139 -21.37 -17.44 -2.59
CA LYS A 139 -22.76 -17.83 -2.80
C LYS A 139 -23.68 -17.03 -1.87
N TYR A 140 -24.75 -16.48 -2.43
CA TYR A 140 -25.71 -15.65 -1.70
C TYR A 140 -27.08 -16.34 -1.64
N GLU A 141 -27.78 -16.18 -0.50
CA GLU A 141 -29.08 -16.81 -0.25
C GLU A 141 -30.18 -16.25 -1.15
N GLN A 142 -30.16 -14.94 -1.38
CA GLN A 142 -31.10 -14.29 -2.30
C GLN A 142 -30.60 -14.39 -3.74
N GLN A 143 -31.53 -14.67 -4.66
CA GLN A 143 -31.33 -14.56 -6.12
C GLN A 143 -30.41 -15.61 -6.77
N GLN A 144 -30.07 -16.72 -6.10
CA GLN A 144 -29.18 -17.77 -6.63
C GLN A 144 -27.85 -17.21 -7.16
N GLN A 145 -27.39 -16.10 -6.59
CA GLN A 145 -26.20 -15.43 -7.06
C GLN A 145 -24.96 -16.20 -6.65
N TYR A 146 -24.14 -16.46 -7.65
CA TYR A 146 -22.90 -17.19 -7.52
C TYR A 146 -21.78 -16.41 -8.21
N LEU A 147 -20.80 -15.99 -7.41
CA LEU A 147 -19.63 -15.24 -7.85
C LEU A 147 -18.45 -16.20 -8.05
N GLY A 148 -18.51 -17.06 -9.06
CA GLY A 148 -17.48 -18.08 -9.31
C GLY A 148 -16.05 -17.51 -9.37
N HIS A 149 -15.88 -16.31 -9.92
CA HIS A 149 -14.57 -15.63 -10.02
C HIS A 149 -13.94 -15.29 -8.67
N VAL A 150 -14.75 -15.10 -7.61
CA VAL A 150 -14.24 -14.85 -6.25
C VAL A 150 -13.37 -16.02 -5.78
N LYS A 151 -13.69 -17.27 -6.16
CA LYS A 151 -12.86 -18.44 -5.83
C LYS A 151 -11.45 -18.32 -6.40
N TYR A 152 -11.35 -17.90 -7.65
CA TYR A 152 -10.07 -17.72 -8.34
C TYR A 152 -9.26 -16.60 -7.67
N ASP A 153 -9.90 -15.46 -7.39
CA ASP A 153 -9.26 -14.32 -6.74
C ASP A 153 -8.78 -14.67 -5.31
N PHE A 154 -9.54 -15.45 -4.55
CA PHE A 154 -9.09 -15.99 -3.26
C PHE A 154 -7.82 -16.85 -3.40
N HIS A 155 -7.81 -17.74 -4.39
CA HIS A 155 -6.66 -18.61 -4.62
C HIS A 155 -5.40 -17.82 -5.01
N LEU A 156 -5.54 -16.81 -5.87
CA LEU A 156 -4.44 -15.93 -6.26
C LEU A 156 -3.89 -15.14 -5.06
N LEU A 157 -4.76 -14.51 -4.27
CA LEU A 157 -4.35 -13.74 -3.10
C LEU A 157 -3.72 -14.62 -2.02
N GLN A 158 -4.28 -15.81 -1.78
CA GLN A 158 -3.67 -16.78 -0.87
C GLN A 158 -2.29 -17.19 -1.34
N THR A 159 -2.14 -17.55 -2.63
CA THR A 159 -0.86 -17.96 -3.21
C THR A 159 0.18 -16.84 -3.13
N LEU A 160 -0.23 -15.61 -3.41
CA LEU A 160 0.63 -14.42 -3.28
C LEU A 160 1.14 -14.30 -1.84
N PHE A 161 0.25 -14.15 -0.86
CA PHE A 161 0.69 -13.88 0.51
C PHE A 161 1.38 -15.08 1.18
N GLN A 162 0.90 -16.29 0.93
CA GLN A 162 1.43 -17.49 1.58
C GLN A 162 2.69 -18.03 0.89
N SER A 163 2.65 -18.22 -0.43
CA SER A 163 3.73 -18.88 -1.16
C SER A 163 4.83 -17.89 -1.58
N LYS A 164 4.47 -16.68 -2.01
CA LYS A 164 5.47 -15.69 -2.48
C LYS A 164 6.03 -14.85 -1.35
N PHE A 165 5.20 -14.42 -0.42
CA PHE A 165 5.63 -13.62 0.72
C PHE A 165 5.94 -14.44 1.98
N GLY A 166 5.53 -15.71 2.06
CA GLY A 166 5.79 -16.52 3.26
C GLY A 166 4.98 -16.07 4.49
N TYR A 167 3.87 -15.35 4.29
CA TYR A 167 3.02 -14.87 5.37
C TYR A 167 2.00 -15.93 5.80
N GLN A 168 1.59 -15.85 7.07
CA GLN A 168 0.50 -16.66 7.57
C GLN A 168 -0.83 -16.06 7.13
N THR A 169 -1.63 -16.86 6.42
CA THR A 169 -2.93 -16.49 5.88
C THR A 169 -4.05 -17.25 6.59
N PHE A 170 -5.14 -16.56 6.89
CA PHE A 170 -6.37 -17.15 7.43
C PHE A 170 -7.53 -16.81 6.51
N ASN A 171 -8.28 -17.83 6.11
CA ASN A 171 -9.32 -17.71 5.10
C ASN A 171 -10.68 -18.11 5.67
N THR A 172 -11.72 -17.39 5.26
CA THR A 172 -13.11 -17.83 5.50
C THR A 172 -13.60 -18.86 4.48
N TYR A 173 -12.88 -19.00 3.36
CA TYR A 173 -13.19 -19.94 2.29
C TYR A 173 -12.17 -21.08 2.24
N ASN A 174 -12.66 -22.31 2.11
CA ASN A 174 -11.90 -23.52 1.90
C ASN A 174 -12.37 -24.19 0.60
N PRO A 175 -11.52 -24.33 -0.43
CA PRO A 175 -11.91 -24.95 -1.70
C PRO A 175 -12.32 -26.42 -1.59
N GLN A 176 -11.94 -27.10 -0.49
CA GLN A 176 -12.32 -28.49 -0.22
C GLN A 176 -13.65 -28.61 0.54
N ASP A 177 -14.21 -27.49 1.03
CA ASP A 177 -15.50 -27.47 1.73
C ASP A 177 -16.45 -26.44 1.11
N PRO A 178 -17.34 -26.86 0.19
CA PRO A 178 -18.29 -25.98 -0.46
C PRO A 178 -19.22 -25.20 0.50
N LYS A 179 -19.38 -25.63 1.76
CA LYS A 179 -20.18 -24.89 2.74
C LYS A 179 -19.57 -23.52 3.07
N THR A 180 -18.25 -23.39 2.93
CA THR A 180 -17.51 -22.15 3.15
C THR A 180 -17.65 -21.13 2.02
N GLU A 181 -18.39 -21.44 0.95
CA GLU A 181 -18.77 -20.47 -0.08
C GLU A 181 -19.81 -19.45 0.43
N VAL A 182 -20.51 -19.81 1.50
CA VAL A 182 -21.48 -18.99 2.22
C VAL A 182 -20.77 -18.41 3.44
N LEU A 183 -20.79 -17.09 3.59
CA LEU A 183 -20.24 -16.38 4.73
C LEU A 183 -21.29 -15.40 5.26
N THR A 184 -21.99 -15.78 6.32
CA THR A 184 -23.02 -14.92 6.92
C THR A 184 -22.38 -13.77 7.70
N LEU A 185 -23.17 -12.75 8.02
CA LEU A 185 -22.70 -11.66 8.89
C LEU A 185 -22.22 -12.17 10.26
N ASN A 186 -22.90 -13.17 10.81
CA ASN A 186 -22.49 -13.76 12.08
C ASN A 186 -21.15 -14.47 11.98
N ASP A 187 -20.92 -15.21 10.89
CA ASP A 187 -19.66 -15.91 10.65
C ASP A 187 -18.50 -14.94 10.46
N LEU A 188 -18.71 -13.87 9.67
CA LEU A 188 -17.73 -12.80 9.49
C LEU A 188 -17.38 -12.13 10.82
N ASN A 189 -18.38 -11.80 11.64
CA ASN A 189 -18.16 -11.20 12.96
C ASN A 189 -17.41 -12.14 13.91
N THR A 190 -17.77 -13.43 13.91
CA THR A 190 -17.12 -14.45 14.73
C THR A 190 -15.66 -14.63 14.32
N PHE A 191 -15.40 -14.69 13.01
CA PHE A 191 -14.05 -14.79 12.46
C PHE A 191 -13.17 -13.59 12.86
N ILE A 192 -13.66 -12.36 12.67
CA ILE A 192 -12.95 -11.14 13.09
C ILE A 192 -12.70 -11.15 14.61
N LEU A 193 -13.73 -11.44 15.41
CA LEU A 193 -13.64 -11.43 16.86
C LEU A 193 -12.62 -12.45 17.37
N GLN A 194 -12.63 -13.67 16.83
CA GLN A 194 -11.68 -14.73 17.18
C GLN A 194 -10.24 -14.28 16.94
N HIS A 195 -9.96 -13.67 15.78
CA HIS A 195 -8.62 -13.15 15.50
C HIS A 195 -8.25 -11.97 16.39
N CYS A 196 -9.17 -11.06 16.71
CA CYS A 196 -8.92 -9.98 17.67
C CYS A 196 -8.62 -10.50 19.08
N GLN A 197 -9.35 -11.52 19.57
CA GLN A 197 -9.13 -12.12 20.89
C GLN A 197 -7.76 -12.79 20.99
N ASN A 198 -7.32 -13.47 19.92
CA ASN A 198 -6.00 -14.09 19.85
C ASN A 198 -4.84 -13.08 19.91
N LEU A 199 -5.09 -11.78 19.66
CA LEU A 199 -4.08 -10.72 19.80
C LEU A 199 -3.92 -10.24 21.25
N VAL A 200 -4.95 -10.39 22.08
CA VAL A 200 -4.98 -9.91 23.48
C VAL A 200 -4.43 -10.98 24.45
N GLY A 201 -4.49 -12.26 24.06
CA GLY A 201 -4.09 -13.39 24.88
C GLY A 201 -2.63 -13.81 24.72
N ASP A 202 -1.89 -13.79 25.82
CA ASP A 202 -0.59 -14.43 26.06
C ASP A 202 0.67 -13.79 25.46
N ILE A 203 1.21 -12.81 26.19
CA ILE A 203 2.65 -12.44 26.15
C ILE A 203 3.55 -13.66 26.47
N ASN A 204 3.00 -14.72 27.09
CA ASN A 204 3.74 -15.89 27.56
C ASN A 204 3.73 -17.10 26.59
N ARG A 205 2.97 -17.07 25.50
CA ARG A 205 3.06 -18.11 24.46
C ARG A 205 4.00 -17.63 23.36
N ASN A 206 4.70 -18.56 22.72
CA ASN A 206 5.57 -18.33 21.54
C ASN A 206 4.79 -17.85 20.30
N ASN A 207 3.71 -17.07 20.49
CA ASN A 207 2.89 -16.55 19.42
C ASN A 207 3.69 -15.56 18.58
N VAL A 208 3.50 -15.67 17.27
CA VAL A 208 4.15 -14.81 16.28
C VAL A 208 3.67 -13.38 16.53
N ALA A 209 4.60 -12.48 16.81
CA ALA A 209 4.28 -11.06 16.91
C ALA A 209 4.04 -10.50 15.50
N TYR A 210 2.81 -10.08 15.21
CA TYR A 210 2.48 -9.46 13.93
C TYR A 210 2.92 -7.99 13.90
N ASP A 211 3.58 -7.59 12.83
CA ASP A 211 4.06 -6.23 12.61
C ASP A 211 3.12 -5.36 11.75
N GLY A 212 2.02 -5.94 11.27
CA GLY A 212 0.96 -5.24 10.54
C GLY A 212 -0.30 -6.10 10.40
N LEU A 213 -1.31 -5.53 9.77
CA LEU A 213 -2.56 -6.22 9.41
C LEU A 213 -2.80 -6.05 7.91
N ILE A 214 -3.19 -7.13 7.22
CA ILE A 214 -3.80 -7.06 5.90
C ILE A 214 -5.15 -7.76 5.98
N PHE A 215 -6.23 -7.00 5.82
CA PHE A 215 -7.59 -7.51 5.74
C PHE A 215 -8.07 -7.41 4.30
N VAL A 216 -8.59 -8.49 3.75
CA VAL A 216 -9.13 -8.53 2.38
C VAL A 216 -10.59 -8.94 2.43
N TRP A 217 -11.44 -8.18 1.73
CA TRP A 217 -12.81 -8.55 1.40
C TRP A 217 -12.95 -8.81 -0.10
N CYS A 218 -13.47 -9.98 -0.49
CA CYS A 218 -13.84 -10.32 -1.87
C CYS A 218 -15.31 -10.76 -1.93
N GLY A 219 -16.19 -9.96 -2.52
CA GLY A 219 -17.61 -10.29 -2.59
C GLY A 219 -18.50 -9.14 -3.04
N ASN A 220 -19.80 -9.23 -2.77
CA ASN A 220 -20.75 -8.15 -3.02
C ASN A 220 -20.54 -7.00 -2.02
N GLY A 221 -20.95 -5.81 -2.45
CA GLY A 221 -20.85 -4.60 -1.66
C GLY A 221 -21.44 -3.41 -2.40
N GLU A 222 -21.61 -2.33 -1.66
CA GLU A 222 -22.10 -1.07 -2.18
C GLU A 222 -21.11 0.05 -1.83
N PHE A 223 -20.95 0.98 -2.78
CA PHE A 223 -20.25 2.23 -2.58
C PHE A 223 -21.31 3.28 -2.29
N GLY A 224 -21.51 3.60 -1.01
CA GLY A 224 -22.42 4.66 -0.60
C GLY A 224 -21.71 6.01 -0.58
N GLU A 225 -22.48 7.11 -0.74
CA GLU A 225 -21.95 8.48 -0.65
C GLU A 225 -21.29 8.77 0.71
N ASN A 226 -21.76 8.10 1.77
CA ASN A 226 -21.30 8.35 3.13
C ASN A 226 -20.45 7.23 3.72
N GLU A 227 -20.75 5.95 3.44
CA GLU A 227 -19.97 4.82 3.95
C GLU A 227 -20.06 3.61 3.02
N ASP A 228 -18.93 2.93 2.91
CA ASP A 228 -18.76 1.69 2.16
C ASP A 228 -19.42 0.51 2.90
N MET A 229 -20.32 -0.21 2.23
CA MET A 229 -21.00 -1.39 2.80
C MET A 229 -20.53 -2.69 2.14
N LEU A 230 -20.36 -3.73 2.94
CA LEU A 230 -20.13 -5.10 2.50
C LEU A 230 -21.45 -5.88 2.61
N ILE A 231 -21.73 -6.76 1.65
CA ILE A 231 -22.93 -7.60 1.68
C ILE A 231 -22.50 -9.04 1.91
N THR A 232 -22.97 -9.66 2.98
CA THR A 232 -22.69 -11.06 3.31
C THR A 232 -23.66 -12.03 2.62
N SER A 233 -23.41 -13.33 2.69
CA SER A 233 -24.21 -14.32 1.96
C SER A 233 -25.68 -14.36 2.40
N ASP A 234 -25.96 -14.03 3.66
CA ASP A 234 -27.31 -13.88 4.23
C ASP A 234 -27.95 -12.51 3.90
N ASN A 235 -27.40 -11.81 2.91
CA ASN A 235 -27.83 -10.50 2.42
C ASN A 235 -27.94 -9.43 3.51
N LYS A 236 -27.09 -9.53 4.53
CA LYS A 236 -26.94 -8.49 5.55
C LYS A 236 -25.78 -7.59 5.20
N ASN A 237 -25.89 -6.34 5.64
CA ASN A 237 -24.88 -5.34 5.39
C ASN A 237 -23.96 -5.24 6.61
N LYS A 238 -22.66 -5.08 6.36
CA LYS A 238 -21.70 -4.62 7.37
C LYS A 238 -20.98 -3.39 6.86
N TYR A 239 -20.97 -2.33 7.66
CA TYR A 239 -20.20 -1.14 7.32
C TYR A 239 -18.72 -1.47 7.36
N PHE A 240 -18.00 -1.13 6.29
CA PHE A 240 -16.58 -1.42 6.19
C PHE A 240 -15.76 -0.74 7.29
N LYS A 241 -16.19 0.47 7.69
CA LYS A 241 -15.61 1.23 8.79
C LYS A 241 -15.77 0.55 10.15
N GLU A 242 -16.84 -0.23 10.36
CA GLU A 242 -17.00 -1.04 11.58
C GLU A 242 -15.92 -2.12 11.65
N ILE A 243 -15.59 -2.77 10.52
CA ILE A 243 -14.50 -3.75 10.47
C ILE A 243 -13.16 -3.07 10.77
N GLN A 244 -12.90 -1.89 10.18
CA GLN A 244 -11.69 -1.13 10.50
C GLN A 244 -11.63 -0.79 12.00
N ASN A 245 -12.75 -0.34 12.58
CA ASN A 245 -12.87 -0.05 14.01
C ASN A 245 -12.70 -1.29 14.89
N ASP A 246 -13.11 -2.48 14.43
CA ASP A 246 -12.90 -3.74 15.15
C ASP A 246 -11.41 -4.02 15.38
N PHE A 247 -10.54 -3.64 14.44
CA PHE A 247 -9.08 -3.79 14.58
C PHE A 247 -8.37 -2.55 15.15
N ILE A 248 -8.93 -1.35 14.99
CA ILE A 248 -8.29 -0.10 15.45
C ILE A 248 -8.66 0.21 16.90
N ASN A 249 -9.94 0.08 17.27
CA ASN A 249 -10.45 0.56 18.56
C ASN A 249 -10.61 -0.55 19.59
N LYS A 250 -10.88 -1.79 19.16
CA LYS A 250 -11.06 -2.91 20.11
C LYS A 250 -9.75 -3.58 20.49
N THR A 251 -8.66 -3.29 19.78
CA THR A 251 -7.34 -3.83 20.09
C THR A 251 -6.26 -2.76 19.94
N ASP A 252 -5.47 -2.58 21.00
CA ASP A 252 -4.31 -1.68 20.97
C ASP A 252 -3.11 -2.32 20.24
N TYR A 253 -3.22 -3.59 19.83
CA TYR A 253 -2.13 -4.39 19.28
C TYR A 253 -1.50 -3.80 18.00
N PHE A 254 -2.33 -3.17 17.17
CA PHE A 254 -1.91 -2.58 15.89
C PHE A 254 -1.67 -1.07 15.95
N ILE A 255 -1.62 -0.46 17.13
CA ILE A 255 -1.26 0.96 17.24
C ILE A 255 0.18 1.17 16.74
N GLY A 256 0.37 2.13 15.82
CA GLY A 256 1.67 2.42 15.21
C GLY A 256 2.13 1.40 14.17
N LYS A 257 1.31 0.39 13.86
CA LYS A 257 1.59 -0.64 12.84
C LYS A 257 0.74 -0.40 11.60
N PRO A 258 1.23 -0.66 10.38
CA PRO A 258 0.45 -0.48 9.16
C PRO A 258 -0.74 -1.44 9.12
N LYS A 259 -1.90 -0.91 8.73
CA LYS A 259 -3.15 -1.65 8.56
C LYS A 259 -3.63 -1.46 7.14
N ILE A 260 -3.51 -2.50 6.32
CA ILE A 260 -3.86 -2.51 4.90
C ILE A 260 -5.21 -3.20 4.75
N PHE A 261 -6.16 -2.55 4.09
CA PHE A 261 -7.48 -3.07 3.82
C PHE A 261 -7.67 -3.13 2.31
N ILE A 262 -7.99 -4.30 1.77
CA ILE A 262 -8.24 -4.51 0.35
C ILE A 262 -9.71 -4.89 0.20
N LYS A 263 -10.45 -4.13 -0.61
CA LYS A 263 -11.87 -4.30 -0.83
C LYS A 263 -12.12 -4.55 -2.31
N ILE A 264 -12.46 -5.78 -2.65
CA ILE A 264 -12.76 -6.24 -4.00
C ILE A 264 -14.26 -6.49 -4.09
N ILE A 265 -14.99 -5.51 -4.62
CA ILE A 265 -16.44 -5.57 -4.75
C ILE A 265 -16.83 -6.01 -6.14
N TYR A 266 -17.78 -6.94 -6.23
CA TYR A 266 -18.48 -7.29 -7.46
C TYR A 266 -19.88 -6.68 -7.43
N LYS A 267 -20.20 -5.83 -8.42
CA LYS A 267 -21.54 -5.23 -8.57
C LYS A 267 -22.47 -6.18 -9.33
N ILE A 268 -23.69 -6.33 -8.82
CA ILE A 268 -24.77 -7.08 -9.46
C ILE A 268 -25.45 -6.19 -10.53
N PRO A 269 -25.63 -6.67 -11.77
CA PRO A 269 -26.26 -5.89 -12.84
C PRO A 269 -27.76 -5.57 -12.65
N GLU A 270 -28.50 -6.33 -11.86
CA GLU A 270 -29.98 -6.28 -11.86
C GLU A 270 -30.60 -5.16 -11.03
N GLN A 271 -29.83 -4.47 -10.17
CA GLN A 271 -30.33 -3.34 -9.37
C GLN A 271 -30.04 -1.96 -9.96
N THR A 272 -29.40 -1.87 -11.13
CA THR A 272 -29.27 -0.59 -11.86
C THR A 272 -30.61 -0.16 -12.44
N LYS A 273 -31.52 0.34 -11.59
CA LYS A 273 -32.65 1.18 -11.97
C LYS A 273 -32.11 2.44 -12.63
N LEU A 274 -31.85 2.39 -13.95
CA LEU A 274 -31.49 3.51 -14.80
C LEU A 274 -30.59 4.56 -14.12
N ILE A 275 -29.64 4.09 -13.30
CA ILE A 275 -28.68 4.99 -12.70
C ILE A 275 -27.83 5.41 -13.89
N LYS A 276 -27.86 6.73 -14.15
CA LYS A 276 -27.24 7.38 -15.31
C LYS A 276 -25.94 6.66 -15.63
N MET A 277 -25.74 6.34 -16.91
CA MET A 277 -24.60 5.63 -17.52
C MET A 277 -23.19 6.17 -17.14
N ASN A 278 -23.11 7.18 -16.28
CA ASN A 278 -21.92 7.82 -15.76
C ASN A 278 -21.51 7.33 -14.35
N GLU A 279 -22.07 6.22 -13.83
CA GLU A 279 -21.45 5.57 -12.66
C GLU A 279 -20.13 4.90 -13.09
N ILE A 280 -19.09 5.73 -13.11
CA ILE A 280 -17.69 5.40 -13.35
C ILE A 280 -17.28 4.20 -12.49
N ILE A 281 -16.48 3.29 -13.04
CA ILE A 281 -15.74 2.30 -12.26
C ILE A 281 -14.84 3.07 -11.28
N GLN A 282 -15.31 3.22 -10.04
CA GLN A 282 -14.56 3.86 -8.99
C GLN A 282 -13.51 2.88 -8.46
N LYS A 283 -12.26 3.09 -8.87
CA LYS A 283 -11.09 2.59 -8.17
C LYS A 283 -10.60 3.71 -7.28
N THR A 284 -10.51 3.46 -5.98
CA THR A 284 -10.13 4.50 -5.02
C THR A 284 -9.10 3.92 -4.07
N ILE A 285 -7.99 4.65 -3.91
CA ILE A 285 -7.02 4.40 -2.86
C ILE A 285 -7.24 5.48 -1.81
N LEU A 286 -7.54 5.06 -0.57
CA LEU A 286 -7.81 5.95 0.56
C LEU A 286 -6.81 5.65 1.67
N TYR A 287 -6.20 6.68 2.24
CA TYR A 287 -5.31 6.53 3.37
C TYR A 287 -5.65 7.54 4.45
N ASN A 288 -5.69 7.06 5.69
CA ASN A 288 -5.88 7.90 6.86
C ASN A 288 -4.61 7.87 7.72
N ARG A 289 -3.87 8.98 7.67
CA ARG A 289 -2.60 9.20 8.41
C ARG A 289 -2.76 9.04 9.91
N ASP A 290 -3.89 9.44 10.47
CA ASP A 290 -4.05 9.48 11.93
C ASP A 290 -4.09 8.08 12.56
N THR A 291 -4.44 7.09 11.73
CA THR A 291 -4.70 5.70 12.11
C THR A 291 -3.75 4.67 11.49
N ASP A 292 -2.72 5.08 10.72
CA ASP A 292 -1.85 4.16 9.95
C ASP A 292 -2.64 3.19 9.08
N LEU A 293 -3.73 3.69 8.46
CA LEU A 293 -4.74 2.91 7.76
C LEU A 293 -4.66 3.16 6.26
N PHE A 294 -4.41 2.10 5.49
CA PHE A 294 -4.31 2.13 4.04
C PHE A 294 -5.42 1.26 3.43
N THR A 295 -6.24 1.82 2.55
CA THR A 295 -7.38 1.14 1.93
C THR A 295 -7.27 1.14 0.41
N ILE A 296 -7.39 -0.03 -0.19
CA ILE A 296 -7.44 -0.26 -1.63
C ILE A 296 -8.86 -0.72 -1.96
N CYS A 297 -9.62 0.09 -2.70
CA CYS A 297 -10.96 -0.28 -3.14
C CYS A 297 -10.99 -0.48 -4.65
N THR A 298 -11.53 -1.62 -5.08
CA THR A 298 -11.84 -1.92 -6.48
C THR A 298 -13.29 -2.34 -6.62
N ASN A 299 -13.92 -1.85 -7.68
CA ASN A 299 -15.30 -2.14 -8.04
C ASN A 299 -15.33 -2.82 -9.40
N ILE A 300 -15.75 -4.08 -9.44
CA ILE A 300 -15.78 -4.88 -10.66
C ILE A 300 -17.25 -5.00 -11.06
N SER A 301 -17.62 -4.36 -12.17
CA SER A 301 -18.93 -4.59 -12.77
C SER A 301 -18.89 -5.88 -13.57
N LYS A 302 -19.88 -6.76 -13.37
CA LYS A 302 -20.05 -7.98 -14.16
C LYS A 302 -20.54 -7.61 -15.57
N LYS A 303 -19.66 -7.16 -16.47
CA LYS A 303 -20.00 -7.03 -17.89
C LYS A 303 -20.22 -8.42 -18.47
N GLN A 304 -21.33 -8.59 -19.20
CA GLN A 304 -22.06 -9.83 -19.45
C GLN A 304 -21.40 -10.90 -20.35
N THR A 305 -20.16 -10.76 -20.80
CA THR A 305 -19.55 -11.77 -21.69
C THR A 305 -18.71 -12.75 -20.87
N ILE A 306 -19.35 -13.88 -20.57
CA ILE A 306 -18.93 -14.99 -19.69
C ILE A 306 -17.64 -15.70 -20.15
N GLU A 307 -17.10 -15.38 -21.34
CA GLU A 307 -16.03 -16.20 -21.94
C GLU A 307 -14.67 -15.52 -22.12
N ASP A 308 -14.56 -14.18 -22.06
CA ASP A 308 -13.32 -13.47 -22.46
C ASP A 308 -12.77 -12.47 -21.43
N SER A 309 -12.94 -12.67 -20.11
CA SER A 309 -12.37 -11.72 -19.14
C SER A 309 -10.86 -11.96 -18.95
N GLU A 310 -10.07 -11.57 -19.94
CA GLU A 310 -8.63 -11.35 -19.77
C GLU A 310 -8.43 -10.34 -18.62
N ASN A 311 -7.82 -10.85 -17.54
CA ASN A 311 -7.21 -10.14 -16.42
C ASN A 311 -8.17 -9.47 -15.42
N SER A 312 -8.52 -10.21 -14.35
CA SER A 312 -9.17 -9.60 -13.18
C SER A 312 -8.23 -8.61 -12.49
N PHE A 313 -8.76 -7.62 -11.75
CA PHE A 313 -7.93 -6.73 -10.93
C PHE A 313 -6.97 -7.52 -10.03
N THR A 314 -7.47 -8.60 -9.45
CA THR A 314 -6.70 -9.45 -8.53
C THR A 314 -5.52 -10.11 -9.24
N GLU A 315 -5.73 -10.62 -10.45
CA GLU A 315 -4.67 -11.19 -11.26
C GLU A 315 -3.58 -10.17 -11.58
N ILE A 316 -3.95 -8.99 -12.09
CA ILE A 316 -3.00 -7.91 -12.38
C ILE A 316 -2.28 -7.48 -11.09
N PHE A 317 -3.01 -7.32 -9.99
CA PHE A 317 -2.45 -6.97 -8.69
C PHE A 317 -1.40 -7.98 -8.23
N CYS A 318 -1.72 -9.28 -8.28
CA CYS A 318 -0.80 -10.35 -7.93
C CYS A 318 0.44 -10.36 -8.85
N GLN A 319 0.26 -10.31 -10.17
CA GLN A 319 1.37 -10.30 -11.13
C GLN A 319 2.31 -9.11 -10.91
N VAL A 320 1.76 -7.89 -10.74
CA VAL A 320 2.58 -6.70 -10.49
C VAL A 320 3.28 -6.79 -9.14
N MET A 321 2.61 -7.25 -8.08
CA MET A 321 3.22 -7.45 -6.76
C MET A 321 4.40 -8.43 -6.83
N GLU A 322 4.23 -9.56 -7.51
CA GLU A 322 5.30 -10.56 -7.67
C GLU A 322 6.52 -10.00 -8.41
N ASN A 323 6.30 -9.25 -9.49
CA ASN A 323 7.37 -8.64 -10.28
C ASN A 323 8.06 -7.45 -9.58
N ASN A 324 7.45 -6.92 -8.52
CA ASN A 324 7.88 -5.68 -7.87
C ASN A 324 8.01 -5.83 -6.35
N ILE A 325 8.39 -7.01 -5.89
CA ILE A 325 8.39 -7.38 -4.46
C ILE A 325 9.23 -6.47 -3.56
N ASN A 326 10.25 -5.81 -4.13
CA ASN A 326 11.15 -4.90 -3.43
C ASN A 326 10.71 -3.43 -3.47
N ASN A 327 9.60 -3.13 -4.15
CA ASN A 327 9.09 -1.78 -4.30
C ASN A 327 8.01 -1.46 -3.26
N SER A 328 7.72 -0.18 -3.09
CA SER A 328 6.66 0.27 -2.20
C SER A 328 5.28 -0.14 -2.75
N LEU A 329 4.33 -0.39 -1.86
CA LEU A 329 2.95 -0.70 -2.21
C LEU A 329 2.32 0.42 -3.06
N GLU A 330 2.68 1.68 -2.83
CA GLU A 330 2.24 2.80 -3.66
C GLU A 330 2.74 2.67 -5.10
N PHE A 331 4.02 2.35 -5.31
CA PHE A 331 4.56 2.11 -6.64
C PHE A 331 3.83 0.97 -7.35
N ILE A 332 3.61 -0.14 -6.63
CA ILE A 332 2.90 -1.30 -7.16
C ILE A 332 1.48 -0.91 -7.57
N LEU A 333 0.75 -0.18 -6.72
CA LEU A 333 -0.61 0.25 -7.03
C LEU A 333 -0.67 1.23 -8.20
N LYS A 334 0.32 2.12 -8.35
CA LYS A 334 0.42 2.98 -9.55
C LYS A 334 0.53 2.13 -10.82
N GLN A 335 1.34 1.08 -10.80
CA GLN A 335 1.47 0.16 -11.93
C GLN A 335 0.19 -0.62 -12.20
N VAL A 336 -0.46 -1.15 -11.15
CA VAL A 336 -1.76 -1.85 -11.27
C VAL A 336 -2.82 -0.92 -11.85
N ILE A 337 -2.93 0.31 -11.31
CA ILE A 337 -3.87 1.32 -11.83
C ILE A 337 -3.57 1.61 -13.29
N ASN A 338 -2.31 1.81 -13.67
CA ASN A 338 -1.94 2.06 -15.05
C ASN A 338 -2.38 0.91 -15.97
N ILE A 339 -2.05 -0.35 -15.64
CA ILE A 339 -2.42 -1.51 -16.46
C ILE A 339 -3.94 -1.63 -16.58
N VAL A 340 -4.66 -1.63 -15.45
CA VAL A 340 -6.12 -1.81 -15.48
C VAL A 340 -6.81 -0.60 -16.12
N LEU A 341 -6.22 0.60 -16.05
CA LEU A 341 -6.71 1.77 -16.77
C LEU A 341 -6.43 1.69 -18.27
N PHE A 342 -5.26 1.25 -18.71
CA PHE A 342 -4.95 1.15 -20.13
C PHE A 342 -5.93 0.21 -20.85
N ASP A 343 -6.30 -0.90 -20.22
CA ASP A 343 -7.31 -1.83 -20.74
C ASP A 343 -8.74 -1.21 -20.74
N GLN A 344 -9.00 -0.25 -19.85
CA GLN A 344 -10.28 0.46 -19.72
C GLN A 344 -10.36 1.78 -20.51
N ILE A 345 -9.25 2.43 -20.84
CA ILE A 345 -9.20 3.72 -21.55
C ILE A 345 -9.68 3.56 -22.99
N LEU A 346 -9.56 2.36 -23.58
CA LEU A 346 -10.29 1.99 -24.81
C LEU A 346 -11.83 2.11 -24.68
N LYS A 347 -12.35 2.29 -23.46
CA LYS A 347 -13.77 2.42 -23.13
C LYS A 347 -14.12 3.71 -22.35
N GLY A 348 -13.19 4.66 -22.17
CA GLY A 348 -13.48 6.03 -21.72
C GLY A 348 -13.66 6.25 -20.21
N GLU A 349 -12.86 5.60 -19.34
CA GLU A 349 -12.99 5.72 -17.88
C GLU A 349 -11.89 6.60 -17.24
N ILE A 350 -12.25 7.43 -16.24
CA ILE A 350 -11.33 8.31 -15.50
C ILE A 350 -11.19 7.81 -14.05
N VAL A 351 -9.97 7.47 -13.63
CA VAL A 351 -9.66 7.19 -12.20
C VAL A 351 -9.10 8.45 -11.55
N GLN A 352 -9.74 8.89 -10.47
CA GLN A 352 -9.20 9.94 -9.61
C GLN A 352 -8.30 9.31 -8.55
N THR A 353 -6.99 9.55 -8.66
CA THR A 353 -6.07 9.37 -7.54
C THR A 353 -5.86 10.73 -6.88
N THR A 354 -6.24 10.86 -5.61
CA THR A 354 -5.82 12.02 -4.81
C THR A 354 -4.37 11.80 -4.38
N PRO A 355 -3.42 12.67 -4.77
CA PRO A 355 -2.04 12.54 -4.34
C PRO A 355 -1.96 12.90 -2.86
N ILE A 356 -1.88 11.90 -2.01
CA ILE A 356 -1.63 12.07 -0.58
C ILE A 356 -0.22 11.55 -0.34
N THR A 357 0.62 12.33 0.34
CA THR A 357 1.97 11.89 0.70
C THR A 357 1.86 10.77 1.74
N TYR A 358 2.32 9.57 1.40
CA TYR A 358 2.21 8.39 2.26
C TYR A 358 3.57 8.04 2.86
N PRO A 359 3.61 7.42 4.06
CA PRO A 359 4.77 6.62 4.39
C PRO A 359 4.86 5.45 3.40
N GLU A 360 6.03 5.24 2.81
CA GLU A 360 6.23 4.16 1.85
C GLU A 360 6.12 2.81 2.56
N ILE A 361 5.09 2.04 2.23
CA ILE A 361 4.87 0.71 2.81
C ILE A 361 5.57 -0.33 1.93
N TYR A 362 6.45 -1.13 2.50
CA TYR A 362 7.14 -2.24 1.85
C TYR A 362 6.70 -3.55 2.49
N LEU A 363 6.20 -4.48 1.68
CA LEU A 363 5.96 -5.86 2.12
C LEU A 363 7.26 -6.64 1.92
N ILE A 364 7.80 -7.23 2.99
CA ILE A 364 9.09 -7.93 2.98
C ILE A 364 8.86 -9.43 3.04
N PRO A 365 9.19 -10.19 1.98
CA PRO A 365 9.02 -11.64 1.95
C PRO A 365 9.80 -12.35 3.06
N ASN A 366 9.16 -13.32 3.70
CA ASN A 366 9.74 -14.17 4.74
C ASN A 366 10.18 -15.53 4.18
N LEU A 367 11.06 -15.52 3.18
CA LEU A 367 11.51 -16.73 2.49
C LEU A 367 12.41 -17.63 3.36
N SER A 368 13.01 -17.08 4.42
CA SER A 368 14.03 -17.77 5.23
C SER A 368 13.55 -19.03 5.97
N LYS A 369 12.23 -19.22 6.17
CA LYS A 369 11.71 -20.38 6.92
C LYS A 369 11.40 -21.60 6.06
N GLN A 370 11.05 -21.42 4.78
CA GLN A 370 10.63 -22.54 3.94
C GLN A 370 11.81 -23.37 3.41
N GLU A 371 12.98 -22.75 3.22
CA GLU A 371 14.17 -23.46 2.72
C GLU A 371 14.79 -24.41 3.77
N ILE A 372 14.59 -24.15 5.05
CA ILE A 372 15.17 -24.95 6.14
C ILE A 372 14.37 -26.24 6.39
N GLN A 373 13.08 -26.26 6.06
CA GLN A 373 12.22 -27.42 6.35
C GLN A 373 12.31 -28.53 5.29
N ASN A 374 12.74 -28.21 4.07
CA ASN A 374 12.86 -29.17 2.96
C ASN A 374 14.22 -29.89 2.87
N ARG A 375 15.19 -29.60 3.76
CA ARG A 375 16.53 -30.25 3.74
C ARG A 375 16.75 -31.31 4.80
N ASN A 376 15.76 -31.65 5.63
CA ASN A 376 15.96 -32.55 6.76
C ASN A 376 15.83 -34.06 6.46
N ASP A 377 15.71 -34.46 5.20
CA ASP A 377 15.70 -35.90 4.83
C ASP A 377 17.06 -36.44 4.38
N GLU A 378 18.14 -35.63 4.37
CA GLU A 378 19.49 -36.13 4.10
C GLU A 378 20.40 -36.00 5.33
N LYS A 379 20.68 -37.18 5.89
CA LYS A 379 21.48 -37.46 7.07
C LYS A 379 22.94 -37.07 6.85
N ASP A 380 23.57 -36.59 7.92
CA ASP A 380 25.01 -36.38 8.12
C ASP A 380 25.65 -35.13 7.49
N SER A 381 25.71 -34.05 8.27
CA SER A 381 27.00 -33.51 8.75
C SER A 381 26.81 -32.30 9.67
N LYS A 382 27.66 -32.24 10.68
CA LYS A 382 27.77 -31.19 11.71
C LYS A 382 27.71 -29.78 11.09
N SER A 383 26.60 -29.06 11.26
CA SER A 383 26.56 -27.64 10.99
C SER A 383 26.72 -26.84 12.29
N GLU A 384 27.79 -26.05 12.29
CA GLU A 384 28.11 -25.03 13.27
C GLU A 384 26.92 -24.07 13.41
N GLN A 385 26.28 -24.09 14.57
CA GLN A 385 25.35 -23.02 14.95
C GLN A 385 26.15 -21.72 14.99
N VAL A 386 25.94 -20.86 13.99
CA VAL A 386 26.34 -19.46 14.07
C VAL A 386 25.45 -18.80 15.12
N ILE A 387 25.91 -18.87 16.37
CA ILE A 387 25.42 -18.06 17.47
C ILE A 387 25.75 -16.63 17.09
N ILE A 388 24.80 -15.95 16.45
CA ILE A 388 24.83 -14.50 16.30
C ILE A 388 24.76 -13.96 17.72
N LYS A 389 25.93 -13.61 18.28
CA LYS A 389 26.04 -12.87 19.53
C LYS A 389 25.28 -11.57 19.31
N LYS A 390 24.05 -11.54 19.81
CA LYS A 390 23.23 -10.34 19.92
C LYS A 390 23.99 -9.40 20.84
N ASN A 391 24.79 -8.51 20.24
CA ASN A 391 25.43 -7.46 20.99
C ASN A 391 24.31 -6.69 21.70
N ASN A 392 24.40 -6.60 23.03
CA ASN A 392 23.53 -5.79 23.88
C ASN A 392 23.77 -4.30 23.58
N ILE A 393 23.44 -3.87 22.36
CA ILE A 393 23.20 -2.47 22.07
C ILE A 393 21.96 -2.15 22.90
N SER A 394 22.13 -1.36 23.97
CA SER A 394 20.99 -0.93 24.78
C SER A 394 19.96 -0.35 23.83
N ASP A 395 18.74 -0.89 23.82
CA ASP A 395 17.63 -0.40 23.00
C ASP A 395 17.61 1.13 23.04
N THR A 396 18.19 1.76 22.02
CA THR A 396 18.06 3.20 21.80
C THR A 396 16.57 3.44 21.63
N LEU A 397 15.98 4.31 22.47
CA LEU A 397 14.57 4.70 22.48
C LEU A 397 13.91 4.52 21.12
N ASP A 398 13.27 3.37 20.91
CA ASP A 398 12.55 3.10 19.68
C ASP A 398 11.28 3.95 19.73
N PHE A 399 11.37 5.16 19.14
CA PHE A 399 10.26 6.10 19.08
C PHE A 399 9.01 5.44 18.47
N LYS A 400 9.16 4.44 17.59
CA LYS A 400 8.02 3.71 17.02
C LYS A 400 7.27 2.89 18.05
N LYS A 401 7.97 2.30 19.03
CA LYS A 401 7.36 1.48 20.09
C LYS A 401 6.48 2.30 21.04
N HIS A 402 6.78 3.58 21.22
CA HIS A 402 6.08 4.44 22.17
C HIS A 402 5.15 5.47 21.53
N TRP A 403 5.03 5.54 20.18
CA TRP A 403 4.20 6.51 19.45
C TRP A 403 2.68 6.17 19.45
N ASN A 404 2.11 5.75 20.57
CA ASN A 404 0.66 5.51 20.61
C ASN A 404 -0.14 6.83 20.76
N ARG A 405 -1.47 6.74 20.63
CA ARG A 405 -2.38 7.90 20.75
C ARG A 405 -2.17 8.67 22.05
N ASN A 406 -1.91 7.97 23.14
CA ASN A 406 -1.73 8.55 24.45
C ASN A 406 -0.39 9.30 24.57
N TRP A 407 0.70 8.74 24.03
CA TRP A 407 1.98 9.43 23.90
C TRP A 407 1.86 10.70 23.05
N ARG A 408 1.15 10.64 21.91
CA ARG A 408 0.91 11.82 21.07
C ARG A 408 0.18 12.91 21.85
N LYS A 409 -0.89 12.54 22.57
CA LYS A 409 -1.64 13.49 23.42
C LYS A 409 -0.79 14.06 24.55
N SER A 410 0.00 13.24 25.24
CA SER A 410 0.84 13.69 26.35
C SER A 410 1.95 14.63 25.88
N ASN A 411 2.57 14.37 24.72
CA ASN A 411 3.58 15.26 24.14
C ASN A 411 2.96 16.56 23.61
N ALA A 412 1.79 16.49 22.99
CA ALA A 412 1.06 17.69 22.56
C ALA A 412 0.69 18.57 23.76
N GLU A 413 0.24 17.97 24.87
CA GLU A 413 -0.04 18.71 26.10
C GLU A 413 1.24 19.27 26.74
N ALA A 414 2.33 18.48 26.79
CA ALA A 414 3.61 18.96 27.27
C ALA A 414 4.10 20.18 26.48
N ALA A 415 3.97 20.17 25.15
CA ALA A 415 4.31 21.31 24.30
C ALA A 415 3.47 22.56 24.62
N LYS A 416 2.16 22.42 24.82
CA LYS A 416 1.28 23.54 25.26
C LYS A 416 1.72 24.12 26.60
N ILE A 417 2.12 23.27 27.54
CA ILE A 417 2.59 23.74 28.86
C ILE A 417 3.94 24.46 28.71
N VAL A 418 4.85 23.97 27.86
CA VAL A 418 6.11 24.68 27.53
C VAL A 418 5.80 26.07 26.99
N GLU A 419 4.90 26.17 26.02
CA GLU A 419 4.51 27.44 25.39
C GLU A 419 3.94 28.42 26.42
N GLN A 420 3.04 27.95 27.30
CA GLN A 420 2.50 28.75 28.39
C GLN A 420 3.58 29.18 29.40
N MET A 421 4.55 28.31 29.70
CA MET A 421 5.65 28.69 30.60
C MET A 421 6.54 29.75 29.98
N ILE A 422 6.80 29.69 28.68
CA ILE A 422 7.57 30.70 27.95
C ILE A 422 6.83 32.04 27.96
N SER A 423 5.52 32.04 27.65
CA SER A 423 4.72 33.27 27.62
C SER A 423 4.59 33.93 29.00
N ASP A 424 4.52 33.13 30.06
CA ASP A 424 4.50 33.60 31.45
C ASP A 424 5.89 33.96 32.00
N ASN A 425 6.95 33.85 31.20
CA ASN A 425 8.35 34.04 31.60
C ASN A 425 8.77 33.15 32.80
N LYS A 426 8.19 31.94 32.86
CA LYS A 426 8.44 30.89 33.86
C LYS A 426 9.51 29.92 33.36
N GLN A 427 10.21 29.30 34.31
CA GLN A 427 11.25 28.29 34.03
C GLN A 427 10.94 26.99 34.76
N GLY A 428 11.35 25.87 34.18
CA GLY A 428 11.17 24.57 34.79
C GLY A 428 11.49 23.41 33.85
N LEU A 429 11.05 22.21 34.23
CA LEU A 429 11.25 20.96 33.49
C LEU A 429 9.91 20.26 33.30
N ILE A 430 9.62 19.86 32.07
CA ILE A 430 8.47 19.01 31.76
C ILE A 430 8.99 17.62 31.41
N ILE A 431 8.42 16.59 32.04
CA ILE A 431 8.82 15.20 31.86
C ILE A 431 7.59 14.42 31.41
N VAL A 432 7.66 13.81 30.22
CA VAL A 432 6.66 12.85 29.75
C VAL A 432 7.22 11.45 29.98
N THR A 433 6.56 10.66 30.82
CA THR A 433 7.01 9.29 31.14
C THR A 433 5.91 8.28 30.87
N TYR A 434 6.30 7.03 30.60
CA TYR A 434 5.38 5.90 30.61
C TYR A 434 5.13 5.43 32.05
N ASN A 435 3.91 4.99 32.35
CA ASN A 435 3.28 4.78 33.67
C ASN A 435 4.28 4.36 34.76
N THR A 436 4.47 5.26 35.72
CA THR A 436 5.50 5.19 36.76
C THR A 436 5.15 4.27 37.93
N SER A 437 3.96 3.65 37.96
CA SER A 437 3.64 2.60 38.95
C SER A 437 4.69 1.47 38.97
N LYS A 438 5.38 1.24 37.84
CA LYS A 438 6.51 0.30 37.73
C LYS A 438 7.85 0.84 38.28
N TRP A 439 7.99 2.14 38.47
CA TRP A 439 9.25 2.78 38.90
C TRP A 439 9.42 2.78 40.41
N LYS A 440 8.33 2.69 41.16
CA LYS A 440 8.35 2.73 42.64
C LYS A 440 9.04 1.52 43.29
N ASN A 441 9.20 0.40 42.56
CA ASN A 441 9.68 -0.87 43.12
C ASN A 441 11.03 -1.37 42.58
N LYS A 442 11.70 -0.64 41.68
CA LYS A 442 13.03 -1.03 41.20
C LYS A 442 14.09 -0.13 41.81
N ASN A 443 15.11 -0.72 42.42
CA ASN A 443 16.32 -0.06 42.97
C ASN A 443 17.19 0.61 41.88
N ASP A 444 16.59 1.08 40.79
CA ASP A 444 17.28 1.68 39.67
C ASP A 444 17.70 3.12 40.01
N ASN A 445 18.81 3.56 39.41
CA ASN A 445 19.52 4.83 39.65
C ASN A 445 18.70 6.13 39.42
N PHE A 446 17.38 6.07 39.24
CA PHE A 446 16.48 7.23 39.02
C PHE A 446 16.09 7.97 40.30
N SER A 447 16.73 7.68 41.44
CA SER A 447 16.43 8.29 42.75
C SER A 447 16.31 9.82 42.73
N SER A 448 17.12 10.51 41.91
CA SER A 448 17.10 11.97 41.80
C SER A 448 15.81 12.49 41.14
N ILE A 449 15.34 11.86 40.06
CA ILE A 449 14.07 12.23 39.40
C ILE A 449 12.89 11.90 40.32
N VAL A 450 12.88 10.72 40.93
CA VAL A 450 11.81 10.32 41.86
C VAL A 450 11.72 11.27 43.06
N SER A 451 12.86 11.72 43.60
CA SER A 451 12.88 12.70 44.69
C SER A 451 12.34 14.08 44.29
N LEU A 452 12.54 14.48 43.03
CA LEU A 452 11.97 15.73 42.49
C LEU A 452 10.45 15.61 42.39
N LEU A 453 9.94 14.47 41.93
CA LEU A 453 8.51 14.24 41.72
C LEU A 453 7.70 14.07 43.02
N ASN A 454 8.31 13.58 44.10
CA ASN A 454 7.60 13.35 45.36
C ASN A 454 7.27 14.63 46.15
N ASN A 455 7.93 15.75 45.85
CA ASN A 455 7.80 16.99 46.62
C ASN A 455 6.71 17.94 46.11
N GLU A 456 6.19 17.74 44.89
CA GLU A 456 5.25 18.66 44.25
C GLU A 456 4.08 17.86 43.66
N LYS A 457 2.91 17.92 44.31
CA LYS A 457 1.69 17.20 43.86
C LYS A 457 0.90 17.94 42.77
N GLU A 458 1.23 19.20 42.48
CA GLU A 458 0.25 20.12 41.91
C GLU A 458 0.19 20.17 40.36
N ASP A 459 1.11 19.57 39.62
CA ASP A 459 1.09 19.63 38.15
C ASP A 459 1.37 18.26 37.47
N ILE A 460 0.56 17.25 37.80
CA ILE A 460 0.58 15.94 37.14
C ILE A 460 -0.64 15.80 36.22
N LYS A 461 -0.43 15.50 34.93
CA LYS A 461 -1.51 15.17 33.99
C LYS A 461 -1.33 13.75 33.46
N GLU A 462 -2.38 12.95 33.51
CA GLU A 462 -2.37 11.56 33.04
C GLU A 462 -3.06 11.42 31.68
N PHE A 463 -2.43 10.65 30.79
CA PHE A 463 -2.90 10.34 29.46
C PHE A 463 -2.79 8.83 29.26
N GLY A 464 -3.75 8.07 29.78
CA GLY A 464 -3.71 6.60 29.76
C GLY A 464 -2.45 6.07 30.47
N GLU A 465 -1.55 5.45 29.72
CA GLU A 465 -0.30 4.92 30.26
C GLU A 465 0.84 5.96 30.31
N TYR A 466 0.59 7.23 30.00
CA TYR A 466 1.61 8.28 30.04
C TYR A 466 1.28 9.32 31.08
N ILE A 467 2.31 9.85 31.73
CA ILE A 467 2.19 10.87 32.76
C ILE A 467 3.07 12.04 32.35
N VAL A 468 2.49 13.24 32.38
CA VAL A 468 3.19 14.51 32.19
C VAL A 468 3.39 15.14 33.55
N TYR A 469 4.65 15.30 33.95
CA TYR A 469 5.07 16.01 35.16
C TYR A 469 5.56 17.40 34.76
N VAL A 470 5.14 18.43 35.49
CA VAL A 470 5.65 19.79 35.34
C VAL A 470 6.33 20.20 36.64
N ILE A 471 7.61 20.57 36.55
CA ILE A 471 8.42 20.98 37.71
C ILE A 471 8.81 22.44 37.48
N LYS A 472 8.19 23.37 38.20
CA LYS A 472 8.41 24.81 38.02
C LYS A 472 9.47 25.32 38.99
N ARG A 473 10.74 25.31 38.58
CA ARG A 473 11.88 25.77 39.40
C ARG A 473 12.90 26.53 38.57
N LYS A 474 13.48 27.57 39.15
CA LYS A 474 14.57 28.36 38.53
C LYS A 474 15.85 27.55 38.33
N LEU A 475 16.10 26.55 39.18
CA LEU A 475 17.28 25.69 39.12
C LEU A 475 16.87 24.24 39.38
N ILE A 476 17.25 23.35 38.46
CA ILE A 476 17.00 21.91 38.55
C ILE A 476 18.35 21.20 38.39
N ILE A 477 18.75 20.44 39.41
CA ILE A 477 20.03 19.72 39.42
C ILE A 477 19.76 18.23 39.26
N LEU A 478 20.17 17.67 38.13
CA LEU A 478 20.09 16.23 37.87
C LEU A 478 21.45 15.58 38.18
N LYS A 479 21.53 14.84 39.30
CA LYS A 479 22.73 14.08 39.64
C LYS A 479 22.70 12.73 38.93
N LYS A 480 23.72 12.46 38.11
CA LYS A 480 23.99 11.12 37.57
C LYS A 480 24.83 10.34 38.59
N LYS A 481 24.31 9.22 39.09
CA LYS A 481 25.13 8.23 39.81
C LYS A 481 25.95 7.49 38.74
N LEU A 482 27.27 7.72 38.74
CA LEU A 482 28.22 6.98 37.90
C LEU A 482 28.42 5.57 38.45
#